data_AF-A0AAD7AI68-F1
#
_entry.id   AF-A0AAD7AI68-F1
#
_cell.length_a   1.000
_cell.length_b   1.000
_cell.length_c   1.000
_cell.angle_alpha   90.00
_cell.angle_beta   90.00
_cell.angle_gamma   90.00
#
_symmetry.space_group_name_H-M   'P 1'
#
loop_
_entity.id
_entity.type
_entity.pdbx_description
1 polymer ?
#
loop_
_entity_poly.entity_id
_entity_poly.type
_entity_poly.pdbx_seq_one_letter_code
_entity_poly.pdbx_strand_id
1 'polypeptide(L)'
;MLWLLCDIGLKFDVAQVCRYWRDVALHNYIFWSSISVCDTKSDCGRVPIALQRSGSTTMLHIEFWFTNGRTARDIWPASALTALVPYVARIEELDVDLASSYSDTLSFRAAEALFNSNLEFLALKTLCLVGPDVGDTPRLSLKVPRLRFLDFDHIHPEDPNTLLVPSLEHIRFCESDLKSVETLSHIFTQCPRVGLVVLQSRDQRLRKTVGTLHALCAHGPVRRPST
;
A
#
# COMPACT_ATOMS: atom_id res chain seq x y z
N MET A 1 -2.08 14.15 -16.21
CA MET A 1 -3.53 14.39 -16.38
C MET A 1 -4.38 13.16 -16.03
N LEU A 2 -3.89 11.92 -16.16
CA LEU A 2 -4.63 10.69 -15.76
C LEU A 2 -4.80 10.50 -14.23
N TRP A 3 -3.89 11.02 -13.41
CA TRP A 3 -3.94 10.90 -11.95
C TRP A 3 -5.18 11.54 -11.29
N LEU A 4 -5.77 12.55 -11.92
CA LEU A 4 -6.96 13.23 -11.38
C LEU A 4 -8.23 12.37 -11.44
N LEU A 5 -8.25 11.33 -12.28
CA LEU A 5 -9.38 10.40 -12.37
C LEU A 5 -9.24 9.22 -11.41
N CYS A 6 -8.26 9.17 -10.52
CA CYS A 6 -8.20 8.14 -9.48
C CYS A 6 -8.98 8.55 -8.23
N ASP A 7 -9.10 9.86 -7.99
CA ASP A 7 -9.83 10.44 -6.86
C ASP A 7 -11.31 10.04 -6.91
N ILE A 8 -11.76 9.38 -5.83
CA ILE A 8 -13.13 8.89 -5.75
C ILE A 8 -14.14 10.04 -5.77
N GLY A 9 -13.83 11.19 -5.17
CA GLY A 9 -14.72 12.35 -5.16
C GLY A 9 -14.97 12.88 -6.56
N LEU A 10 -13.89 13.12 -7.31
CA LEU A 10 -13.96 13.56 -8.70
C LEU A 10 -14.69 12.56 -9.60
N LYS A 11 -14.55 11.25 -9.37
CA LYS A 11 -15.34 10.24 -10.12
C LYS A 11 -16.84 10.39 -9.93
N PHE A 12 -17.27 10.62 -8.70
CA PHE A 12 -18.68 10.84 -8.41
C PHE A 12 -19.19 12.16 -9.00
N ASP A 13 -18.37 13.20 -9.00
CA ASP A 13 -18.73 14.49 -9.61
C ASP A 13 -18.82 14.38 -11.14
N VAL A 14 -17.85 13.73 -11.79
CA VAL A 14 -17.85 13.45 -13.23
C VAL A 14 -19.09 12.66 -13.63
N ALA A 15 -19.49 11.65 -12.85
CA ALA A 15 -20.69 10.86 -13.08
C ALA A 15 -22.00 11.69 -13.01
N GLN A 16 -21.95 12.92 -12.51
CA GLN A 16 -23.10 13.83 -12.44
C GLN A 16 -23.12 14.88 -13.57
N VAL A 17 -22.01 15.10 -14.28
CA VAL A 17 -21.87 16.18 -15.28
C VAL A 17 -22.90 16.08 -16.41
N CYS A 18 -23.06 14.90 -17.01
CA CYS A 18 -24.06 14.69 -18.06
C CYS A 18 -24.50 13.22 -18.12
N ARG A 19 -25.55 12.94 -18.90
CA ARG A 19 -26.09 11.58 -19.07
C ARG A 19 -25.02 10.59 -19.53
N TYR A 20 -24.18 10.99 -20.50
CA TYR A 20 -23.12 10.13 -21.01
C TYR A 20 -22.15 9.69 -19.92
N TRP A 21 -21.64 10.62 -19.09
CA TRP A 21 -20.72 10.27 -18.00
C TRP A 21 -21.37 9.44 -16.90
N ARG A 22 -22.65 9.68 -16.64
CA ARG A 22 -23.43 8.81 -15.74
C ARG A 22 -23.52 7.39 -16.28
N ASP A 23 -23.83 7.24 -17.57
CA ASP A 23 -23.94 5.93 -18.21
C ASP A 23 -22.59 5.20 -18.22
N VAL A 24 -21.49 5.91 -18.48
CA VAL A 24 -20.12 5.37 -18.34
C VAL A 24 -19.87 4.90 -16.91
N ALA A 25 -20.14 5.74 -15.92
CA ALA A 25 -19.93 5.41 -14.51
C ALA A 25 -20.81 4.24 -14.02
N LEU A 26 -21.98 4.01 -14.62
CA LEU A 26 -22.86 2.89 -14.23
C LEU A 26 -22.49 1.57 -14.90
N HIS A 27 -21.99 1.59 -16.13
CA HIS A 27 -21.79 0.39 -16.93
C HIS A 27 -20.33 0.01 -17.17
N ASN A 28 -19.37 0.88 -16.85
CA ASN A 28 -17.94 0.60 -16.99
C ASN A 28 -17.31 0.31 -15.63
N TYR A 29 -17.10 -0.97 -15.32
CA TYR A 29 -16.48 -1.41 -14.07
C TYR A 29 -15.02 -0.93 -13.92
N ILE A 30 -14.30 -0.75 -15.03
CA ILE A 30 -12.90 -0.27 -15.04
C ILE A 30 -12.83 1.17 -14.55
N PHE A 31 -13.90 1.94 -14.75
CA PHE A 31 -14.00 3.29 -14.19
C PHE A 31 -13.85 3.29 -12.66
N TRP A 32 -14.13 2.18 -11.97
CA TRP A 32 -14.02 2.03 -10.51
C TRP A 32 -12.89 1.10 -10.05
N SER A 33 -11.97 0.70 -10.93
CA SER A 33 -10.88 -0.23 -10.58
C SER A 33 -9.76 0.43 -9.76
N SER A 34 -9.54 1.73 -9.95
CA SER A 34 -8.63 2.54 -9.14
C SER A 34 -9.44 3.40 -8.18
N ILE A 35 -9.14 3.38 -6.89
CA ILE A 35 -9.88 4.11 -5.87
C ILE A 35 -8.86 4.85 -5.01
N SER A 36 -8.74 6.16 -5.21
CA SER A 36 -7.97 7.04 -4.33
C SER A 36 -8.92 7.80 -3.40
N VAL A 37 -8.62 7.77 -2.10
CA VAL A 37 -9.40 8.43 -1.05
C VAL A 37 -8.52 9.52 -0.44
N CYS A 38 -8.90 10.79 -0.65
CA CYS A 38 -8.05 11.95 -0.37
C CYS A 38 -8.61 12.85 0.76
N ASP A 39 -8.97 12.31 1.93
CA ASP A 39 -9.24 13.11 3.15
C ASP A 39 -10.64 13.73 3.33
N THR A 40 -11.70 13.21 2.69
CA THR A 40 -13.08 13.58 3.07
C THR A 40 -13.88 12.42 3.64
N LYS A 41 -14.60 12.68 4.74
CA LYS A 41 -15.60 11.74 5.30
C LYS A 41 -16.59 11.27 4.23
N SER A 42 -16.94 12.14 3.28
CA SER A 42 -17.78 11.81 2.13
C SER A 42 -17.13 10.78 1.21
N ASP A 43 -15.84 10.91 0.90
CA ASP A 43 -15.13 10.00 0.00
C ASP A 43 -15.02 8.60 0.57
N CYS A 44 -14.75 8.52 1.85
CA CYS A 44 -14.75 7.25 2.53
C CYS A 44 -16.13 6.57 2.55
N GLY A 45 -17.21 7.34 2.72
CA GLY A 45 -18.57 6.84 2.59
C GLY A 45 -18.92 6.33 1.19
N ARG A 46 -18.16 6.76 0.17
CA ARG A 46 -18.31 6.34 -1.23
C ARG A 46 -17.53 5.06 -1.56
N VAL A 47 -16.55 4.66 -0.74
CA VAL A 47 -15.72 3.46 -0.98
C VAL A 47 -16.55 2.19 -1.19
N PRO A 48 -17.55 1.84 -0.34
CA PRO A 48 -18.38 0.66 -0.57
C PRO A 48 -19.11 0.68 -1.93
N ILE A 49 -19.55 1.85 -2.37
CA ILE A 49 -20.26 2.03 -3.65
C ILE A 49 -19.29 1.83 -4.81
N ALA A 50 -18.09 2.41 -4.74
CA ALA A 50 -17.05 2.24 -5.76
C ALA A 50 -16.62 0.77 -5.88
N LEU A 51 -16.40 0.09 -4.75
CA LEU A 51 -16.09 -1.34 -4.71
C LEU A 51 -17.19 -2.18 -5.36
N GLN A 52 -18.47 -1.92 -5.04
CA GLN A 52 -19.58 -2.61 -5.68
C GLN A 52 -19.62 -2.37 -7.19
N ARG A 53 -19.40 -1.13 -7.64
CA ARG A 53 -19.41 -0.76 -9.06
C ARG A 53 -18.21 -1.30 -9.85
N SER A 54 -17.11 -1.63 -9.18
CA SER A 54 -15.96 -2.31 -9.79
C SER A 54 -16.28 -3.72 -10.32
N GLY A 55 -17.48 -4.25 -10.06
CA GLY A 55 -17.87 -5.59 -10.46
C GLY A 55 -17.18 -6.67 -9.62
N SER A 56 -17.20 -7.92 -10.08
CA SER A 56 -16.58 -9.06 -9.37
C SER A 56 -15.24 -9.52 -9.96
N THR A 57 -14.94 -9.16 -11.21
CA THR A 57 -13.81 -9.69 -11.98
C THR A 57 -12.61 -8.74 -12.06
N THR A 58 -12.81 -7.46 -11.72
CA THR A 58 -11.82 -6.40 -11.92
C THR A 58 -10.80 -6.37 -10.79
N MET A 59 -9.52 -6.28 -11.13
CA MET A 59 -8.46 -6.04 -10.13
C MET A 59 -8.55 -4.60 -9.60
N LEU A 60 -8.16 -4.43 -8.34
CA LEU A 60 -8.31 -3.18 -7.61
C LEU A 60 -6.96 -2.56 -7.28
N HIS A 61 -6.87 -1.25 -7.50
CA HIS A 61 -5.77 -0.39 -7.08
C HIS A 61 -6.35 0.60 -6.08
N ILE A 62 -5.94 0.53 -4.83
CA ILE A 62 -6.59 1.29 -3.77
C ILE A 62 -5.54 2.12 -3.05
N GLU A 63 -5.82 3.41 -2.93
CA GLU A 63 -4.94 4.38 -2.30
C GLU A 63 -5.71 5.17 -1.26
N PHE A 64 -5.14 5.27 -0.07
CA PHE A 64 -5.67 6.01 1.06
C PHE A 64 -4.66 7.08 1.44
N TRP A 65 -4.89 8.30 0.97
CA TRP A 65 -4.03 9.46 1.20
C TRP A 65 -4.74 10.46 2.11
N PHE A 66 -4.24 10.62 3.33
CA PHE A 66 -4.83 11.57 4.27
C PHE A 66 -3.84 12.70 4.47
N THR A 67 -4.07 13.82 3.81
CA THR A 67 -3.22 14.99 3.99
C THR A 67 -3.49 15.63 5.34
N ASN A 68 -2.47 16.20 5.98
CA ASN A 68 -2.58 16.93 7.26
C ASN A 68 -3.36 18.25 7.14
N GLY A 69 -4.56 18.24 6.58
CA GLY A 69 -5.49 19.36 6.61
C GLY A 69 -5.83 19.65 8.07
N ARG A 70 -5.39 20.81 8.59
CA ARG A 70 -5.56 21.23 10.01
C ARG A 70 -7.01 21.21 10.53
N THR A 71 -7.98 21.01 9.65
CA THR A 71 -9.42 20.97 9.93
C THR A 71 -10.04 19.57 9.89
N ALA A 72 -9.34 18.54 9.39
CA ALA A 72 -9.83 17.17 9.28
C ALA A 72 -9.54 16.34 10.54
N ARG A 73 -9.75 16.93 11.74
CA ARG A 73 -9.61 16.21 13.02
C ARG A 73 -10.66 15.10 13.19
N ASP A 74 -11.67 15.04 12.33
CA ASP A 74 -12.81 14.18 12.53
C ASP A 74 -12.85 13.06 11.50
N ILE A 75 -12.17 11.98 11.92
CA ILE A 75 -12.51 10.58 11.69
C ILE A 75 -11.98 10.03 10.37
N TRP A 76 -10.88 9.30 10.49
CA TRP A 76 -10.64 8.18 9.59
C TRP A 76 -11.79 7.17 9.76
N PRO A 77 -12.59 6.92 8.74
CA PRO A 77 -13.67 5.97 8.87
C PRO A 77 -13.06 4.58 8.67
N ALA A 78 -12.80 3.93 9.79
CA ALA A 78 -12.50 2.49 9.86
C ALA A 78 -13.37 1.65 8.91
N SER A 79 -14.62 2.09 8.67
CA SER A 79 -15.54 1.48 7.72
C SER A 79 -15.03 1.40 6.29
N ALA A 80 -14.21 2.34 5.81
CA ALA A 80 -13.64 2.29 4.46
C ALA A 80 -12.63 1.14 4.30
N LEU A 81 -11.76 0.95 5.30
CA LEU A 81 -10.83 -0.19 5.35
C LEU A 81 -11.57 -1.51 5.57
N THR A 82 -12.56 -1.55 6.48
CA THR A 82 -13.40 -2.73 6.69
C THR A 82 -14.18 -3.12 5.43
N ALA A 83 -14.58 -2.14 4.60
CA ALA A 83 -15.25 -2.42 3.34
C ALA A 83 -14.36 -3.13 2.33
N LEU A 84 -13.03 -3.14 2.50
CA LEU A 84 -12.10 -3.88 1.64
C LEU A 84 -12.11 -5.38 1.88
N VAL A 85 -12.51 -5.84 3.08
CA VAL A 85 -12.40 -7.25 3.50
C VAL A 85 -12.99 -8.23 2.48
N PRO A 86 -14.20 -8.01 1.91
CA PRO A 86 -14.77 -8.92 0.91
C PRO A 86 -14.04 -8.92 -0.44
N TYR A 87 -13.13 -7.96 -0.66
CA TYR A 87 -12.47 -7.69 -1.94
C TYR A 87 -10.97 -7.97 -1.92
N VAL A 88 -10.37 -8.35 -0.79
CA VAL A 88 -8.91 -8.51 -0.61
C VAL A 88 -8.25 -9.43 -1.64
N ALA A 89 -8.96 -10.47 -2.09
CA ALA A 89 -8.46 -11.40 -3.11
C ALA A 89 -8.27 -10.74 -4.50
N ARG A 90 -8.81 -9.53 -4.72
CA ARG A 90 -8.75 -8.77 -5.97
C ARG A 90 -7.88 -7.52 -5.87
N ILE A 91 -7.39 -7.18 -4.68
CA ILE A 91 -6.54 -6.01 -4.50
C ILE A 91 -5.15 -6.36 -5.02
N GLU A 92 -4.75 -5.69 -6.09
CA GLU A 92 -3.45 -5.83 -6.74
C GLU A 92 -2.45 -4.81 -6.17
N GLU A 93 -2.92 -3.62 -5.85
CA GLU A 93 -2.12 -2.54 -5.26
C GLU A 93 -2.88 -1.92 -4.10
N LEU A 94 -2.20 -1.75 -2.97
CA LEU A 94 -2.72 -1.13 -1.77
C LEU A 94 -1.70 -0.13 -1.24
N ASP A 95 -2.08 1.15 -1.23
CA ASP A 95 -1.34 2.25 -0.62
C ASP A 95 -2.16 2.81 0.54
N VAL A 96 -1.57 2.85 1.75
CA VAL A 96 -2.23 3.40 2.94
C VAL A 96 -1.27 4.30 3.69
N ASP A 97 -1.57 5.60 3.66
CA ASP A 97 -0.88 6.62 4.45
C ASP A 97 -1.63 6.87 5.76
N LEU A 98 -1.05 6.39 6.87
CA LEU A 98 -1.52 6.58 8.24
C LEU A 98 -0.75 7.70 8.97
N ALA A 99 0.22 8.36 8.33
CA ALA A 99 1.16 9.27 9.00
C ALA A 99 0.50 10.54 9.56
N SER A 100 -0.59 10.99 8.94
CA SER A 100 -1.30 12.20 9.34
C SER A 100 -2.18 12.05 10.58
N SER A 101 -2.40 10.81 11.04
CA SER A 101 -3.24 10.52 12.21
C SER A 101 -2.44 10.61 13.52
N TYR A 102 -1.94 11.81 13.85
CA TYR A 102 -1.16 12.02 15.09
C TYR A 102 -1.94 11.77 16.40
N SER A 103 -3.24 11.49 16.34
CA SER A 103 -4.05 11.24 17.54
C SER A 103 -5.16 10.19 17.41
N ASP A 104 -5.48 9.68 16.21
CA ASP A 104 -6.63 8.79 16.06
C ASP A 104 -6.20 7.31 16.09
N THR A 105 -6.13 6.78 17.32
CA THR A 105 -5.97 5.35 17.59
C THR A 105 -7.00 4.46 16.88
N LEU A 106 -8.15 4.99 16.45
CA LEU A 106 -9.18 4.21 15.75
C LEU A 106 -8.78 3.92 14.31
N SER A 107 -8.18 4.89 13.59
CA SER A 107 -7.68 4.69 12.22
C SER A 107 -6.66 3.56 12.20
N PHE A 108 -5.74 3.63 13.16
CA PHE A 108 -4.70 2.67 13.37
C PHE A 108 -5.25 1.26 13.66
N ARG A 109 -6.20 1.15 14.58
CA ARG A 109 -6.86 -0.13 14.91
C ARG A 109 -7.61 -0.73 13.73
N ALA A 110 -8.16 0.10 12.84
CA ALA A 110 -8.84 -0.39 11.65
C ALA A 110 -7.86 -0.98 10.63
N ALA A 111 -6.72 -0.31 10.42
CA ALA A 111 -5.63 -0.85 9.62
C ALA A 111 -5.09 -2.14 10.24
N GLU A 112 -4.83 -2.13 11.55
CA GLU A 112 -4.39 -3.32 12.29
C GLU A 112 -5.40 -4.47 12.17
N ALA A 113 -6.70 -4.20 12.28
CA ALA A 113 -7.73 -5.21 12.10
C ALA A 113 -7.75 -5.79 10.68
N LEU A 114 -7.52 -4.96 9.65
CA LEU A 114 -7.43 -5.43 8.27
C LEU A 114 -6.17 -6.30 8.08
N PHE A 115 -5.01 -5.85 8.56
CA PHE A 115 -3.74 -6.51 8.31
C PHE A 115 -3.42 -7.67 9.25
N ASN A 116 -4.05 -7.76 10.42
CA ASN A 116 -3.90 -8.87 11.37
C ASN A 116 -5.08 -9.83 11.34
N SER A 117 -6.07 -9.56 10.50
CA SER A 117 -7.03 -10.59 10.14
C SER A 117 -6.31 -11.67 9.33
N ASN A 118 -6.68 -12.94 9.51
CA ASN A 118 -6.11 -14.08 8.78
C ASN A 118 -6.46 -14.06 7.26
N LEU A 119 -6.64 -12.87 6.68
CA LEU A 119 -6.93 -12.65 5.27
C LEU A 119 -5.70 -12.91 4.42
N GLU A 120 -5.95 -13.50 3.26
CA GLU A 120 -4.91 -13.77 2.26
C GLU A 120 -5.12 -12.85 1.06
N PHE A 121 -4.13 -11.98 0.82
CA PHE A 121 -4.13 -11.06 -0.29
C PHE A 121 -3.49 -11.75 -1.51
N LEU A 122 -4.26 -12.64 -2.13
CA LEU A 122 -3.78 -13.54 -3.19
C LEU A 122 -3.35 -12.81 -4.48
N ALA A 123 -3.87 -11.61 -4.73
CA ALA A 123 -3.56 -10.82 -5.92
C ALA A 123 -2.57 -9.67 -5.66
N LEU A 124 -2.25 -9.37 -4.40
CA LEU A 124 -1.50 -8.17 -4.03
C LEU A 124 -0.05 -8.27 -4.49
N LYS A 125 0.37 -7.29 -5.30
CA LYS A 125 1.71 -7.15 -5.87
C LYS A 125 2.45 -5.95 -5.28
N THR A 126 1.72 -4.89 -4.96
CA THR A 126 2.28 -3.64 -4.45
C THR A 126 1.62 -3.33 -3.11
N LEU A 127 2.44 -3.18 -2.07
CA LEU A 127 2.01 -2.73 -0.76
C LEU A 127 2.86 -1.55 -0.32
N CYS A 128 2.22 -0.40 -0.16
CA CYS A 128 2.80 0.80 0.41
C CYS A 128 2.06 1.10 1.71
N LEU A 129 2.77 1.15 2.83
CA LEU A 129 2.18 1.53 4.10
C LEU A 129 3.07 2.58 4.77
N VAL A 130 2.47 3.71 5.12
CA VAL A 130 3.14 4.78 5.86
C VAL A 130 2.48 4.85 7.24
N GLY A 131 3.25 4.65 8.29
CA GLY A 131 2.82 4.71 9.68
C GLY A 131 2.98 6.10 10.29
N PRO A 132 2.46 6.31 11.51
CA PRO A 132 2.69 7.55 12.25
C PRO A 132 4.16 7.69 12.68
N ASP A 133 4.70 8.91 12.59
CA ASP A 133 6.08 9.22 12.98
C ASP A 133 6.38 8.94 14.46
N VAL A 134 5.35 9.02 15.32
CA VAL A 134 5.44 8.92 16.77
C VAL A 134 4.32 8.02 17.28
N GLY A 135 4.66 7.08 18.16
CA GLY A 135 3.69 6.23 18.85
C GLY A 135 3.99 4.74 18.68
N ASP A 136 3.05 3.92 19.12
CA ASP A 136 3.08 2.48 18.88
C ASP A 136 2.87 2.22 17.38
N THR A 137 3.84 1.57 16.73
CA THR A 137 3.73 1.18 15.32
C THR A 137 2.85 -0.05 15.18
N PRO A 138 2.05 -0.16 14.11
CA PRO A 138 1.12 -1.26 13.98
C PRO A 138 1.92 -2.54 13.75
N ARG A 139 1.59 -3.55 14.54
CA ARG A 139 2.05 -4.92 14.27
C ARG A 139 1.23 -5.41 13.11
N LEU A 140 1.88 -5.80 12.03
CA LEU A 140 1.22 -6.30 10.83
C LEU A 140 1.57 -7.77 10.63
N SER A 141 0.55 -8.59 10.38
CA SER A 141 0.64 -10.02 10.11
C SER A 141 -0.24 -10.41 8.93
N LEU A 142 0.25 -10.14 7.71
CA LEU A 142 -0.50 -10.36 6.48
C LEU A 142 0.14 -11.43 5.60
N LYS A 143 -0.70 -12.19 4.90
CA LYS A 143 -0.29 -13.20 3.93
C LYS A 143 -0.39 -12.66 2.52
N VAL A 144 0.76 -12.40 1.90
CA VAL A 144 0.91 -11.73 0.60
C VAL A 144 1.81 -12.53 -0.36
N PRO A 145 1.40 -13.74 -0.77
CA PRO A 145 2.29 -14.69 -1.46
C PRO A 145 2.78 -14.23 -2.84
N ARG A 146 2.22 -13.15 -3.39
CA ARG A 146 2.57 -12.60 -4.71
C ARG A 146 3.17 -11.20 -4.64
N LEU A 147 3.53 -10.73 -3.45
CA LEU A 147 4.09 -9.40 -3.26
C LEU A 147 5.39 -9.25 -4.06
N ARG A 148 5.51 -8.15 -4.81
CA ARG A 148 6.68 -7.80 -5.64
C ARG A 148 7.32 -6.50 -5.18
N PHE A 149 6.50 -5.55 -4.71
CA PHE A 149 6.93 -4.26 -4.22
C PHE A 149 6.42 -4.05 -2.81
N LEU A 150 7.34 -3.77 -1.89
CA LEU A 150 7.06 -3.45 -0.49
C LEU A 150 7.68 -2.10 -0.15
N ASP A 151 6.87 -1.18 0.37
CA ASP A 151 7.30 0.12 0.84
C ASP A 151 6.72 0.39 2.21
N PHE A 152 7.60 0.41 3.22
CA PHE A 152 7.25 0.76 4.59
C PHE A 152 7.99 2.02 5.02
N ASP A 153 7.22 2.95 5.56
CA ASP A 153 7.72 4.09 6.32
C ASP A 153 7.04 4.05 7.70
N HIS A 154 7.78 4.08 8.80
CA HIS A 154 7.24 4.04 10.18
C HIS A 154 6.41 2.81 10.55
N ILE A 155 6.70 1.65 9.95
CA ILE A 155 5.96 0.42 10.20
C ILE A 155 6.91 -0.72 10.53
N HIS A 156 6.60 -1.40 11.63
CA HIS A 156 7.37 -2.55 12.10
C HIS A 156 6.50 -3.81 11.97
N PRO A 157 6.81 -4.73 11.03
CA PRO A 157 6.12 -6.01 10.98
C PRO A 157 6.34 -6.79 12.27
N GLU A 158 5.33 -7.54 12.71
CA GLU A 158 5.45 -8.34 13.94
C GLU A 158 6.46 -9.48 13.77
N ASP A 159 6.35 -10.17 12.64
CA ASP A 159 7.33 -11.15 12.18
C ASP A 159 7.80 -10.72 10.78
N PRO A 160 9.06 -10.25 10.65
CA PRO A 160 9.63 -9.88 9.36
C PRO A 160 9.49 -10.98 8.31
N ASN A 161 9.51 -12.26 8.71
CA ASN A 161 9.43 -13.39 7.79
C ASN A 161 8.09 -13.49 7.05
N THR A 162 7.02 -12.94 7.60
CA THR A 162 5.68 -13.01 6.98
C THR A 162 5.59 -12.19 5.69
N LEU A 163 6.41 -11.14 5.57
CA LEU A 163 6.44 -10.24 4.41
C LEU A 163 7.57 -10.54 3.44
N LEU A 164 8.59 -11.27 3.89
CA LEU A 164 9.73 -11.68 3.08
C LEU A 164 9.35 -12.91 2.24
N VAL A 165 8.65 -12.63 1.13
CA VAL A 165 8.22 -13.65 0.19
C VAL A 165 9.21 -13.80 -0.98
N PRO A 166 9.40 -15.01 -1.54
CA PRO A 166 10.34 -15.22 -2.65
C PRO A 166 10.03 -14.43 -3.94
N SER A 167 8.80 -13.92 -4.08
CA SER A 167 8.37 -13.10 -5.21
C SER A 167 8.81 -11.64 -5.12
N LEU A 168 9.34 -11.20 -3.98
CA LEU A 168 9.66 -9.80 -3.72
C LEU A 168 10.84 -9.35 -4.61
N GLU A 169 10.68 -8.20 -5.27
CA GLU A 169 11.62 -7.65 -6.25
C GLU A 169 12.18 -6.28 -5.81
N HIS A 170 11.34 -5.51 -5.12
CA HIS A 170 11.65 -4.15 -4.67
C HIS A 170 11.25 -3.98 -3.23
N ILE A 171 12.17 -3.41 -2.45
CA ILE A 171 11.90 -3.08 -1.06
C ILE A 171 12.36 -1.67 -0.76
N ARG A 172 11.53 -0.91 -0.06
CA ARG A 172 11.84 0.40 0.46
C ARG A 172 11.54 0.45 1.95
N PHE A 173 12.50 0.96 2.70
CA PHE A 173 12.40 1.14 4.14
C PHE A 173 12.91 2.52 4.54
N CYS A 174 12.40 3.04 5.65
CA CYS A 174 13.04 4.14 6.35
C CYS A 174 14.35 3.67 7.02
N GLU A 175 15.40 4.49 6.95
CA GLU A 175 16.72 4.16 7.50
C GLU A 175 16.68 3.83 9.00
N SER A 176 15.74 4.43 9.74
CA SER A 176 15.54 4.15 11.17
C SER A 176 15.12 2.71 11.48
N ASP A 177 14.52 2.03 10.51
CA ASP A 177 13.86 0.74 10.74
C ASP A 177 14.83 -0.43 10.51
N LEU A 178 15.94 -0.18 9.80
CA LEU A 178 17.00 -1.15 9.57
C LEU A 178 18.08 -1.05 10.64
N LYS A 179 17.90 -1.82 11.71
CA LYS A 179 18.81 -1.82 12.87
C LYS A 179 20.13 -2.58 12.64
N SER A 180 20.23 -3.45 11.63
CA SER A 180 21.44 -4.26 11.41
C SER A 180 21.65 -4.72 9.96
N VAL A 181 22.91 -4.99 9.61
CA VAL A 181 23.34 -5.64 8.36
C VAL A 181 22.79 -7.08 8.26
N GLU A 182 22.56 -7.71 9.40
CA GLU A 182 21.98 -9.07 9.46
C GLU A 182 20.57 -9.09 8.87
N THR A 183 19.77 -8.04 9.08
CA THR A 183 18.44 -7.90 8.46
C THR A 183 18.52 -7.90 6.94
N LEU A 184 19.50 -7.19 6.36
CA LEU A 184 19.69 -7.17 4.90
C LEU A 184 20.11 -8.55 4.37
N SER A 185 21.06 -9.21 5.03
CA SER A 185 21.47 -10.57 4.66
C SER A 185 20.29 -11.55 4.70
N HIS A 186 19.43 -11.43 5.72
CA HIS A 186 18.23 -12.24 5.86
C HIS A 186 17.21 -11.97 4.74
N ILE A 187 16.96 -10.69 4.41
CA ILE A 187 16.11 -10.28 3.29
C ILE A 187 16.59 -10.93 1.98
N PHE A 188 17.87 -10.79 1.63
CA PHE A 188 18.41 -11.34 0.38
C PHE A 188 18.36 -12.87 0.35
N THR A 189 18.46 -13.52 1.51
CA THR A 189 18.35 -14.98 1.61
C THR A 189 16.93 -15.46 1.36
N GLN A 190 15.93 -14.78 1.92
CA GLN A 190 14.51 -15.15 1.76
C GLN A 190 13.92 -14.70 0.41
N CYS A 191 14.44 -13.60 -0.13
CA CYS A 191 13.90 -12.94 -1.32
C CYS A 191 14.95 -12.88 -2.44
N PRO A 192 15.25 -14.00 -3.13
CA PRO A 192 16.34 -14.08 -4.11
C PRO A 192 16.12 -13.22 -5.36
N ARG A 193 14.92 -12.66 -5.53
CA ARG A 193 14.54 -11.81 -6.67
C ARG A 193 14.66 -10.31 -6.39
N VAL A 194 15.01 -9.93 -5.15
CA VAL A 194 15.17 -8.51 -4.79
C VAL A 194 16.37 -7.94 -5.54
N GLY A 195 16.09 -7.04 -6.48
CA GLY A 195 17.11 -6.32 -7.25
C GLY A 195 17.33 -4.89 -6.78
N LEU A 196 16.39 -4.35 -5.97
CA LEU A 196 16.45 -2.98 -5.48
C LEU A 196 16.03 -2.91 -4.01
N VAL A 197 16.94 -2.38 -3.18
CA VAL A 197 16.65 -1.99 -1.80
C VAL A 197 16.89 -0.49 -1.71
N VAL A 198 15.84 0.27 -1.37
CA VAL A 198 15.93 1.72 -1.17
C VAL A 198 15.87 2.01 0.31
N LEU A 199 16.95 2.59 0.83
CA LEU A 199 17.02 3.12 2.18
C LEU A 199 16.69 4.60 2.15
N GLN A 200 15.55 4.99 2.71
CA GLN A 200 15.16 6.38 2.77
C GLN A 200 15.66 7.02 4.06
N SER A 201 16.63 7.94 3.92
CA SER A 201 17.05 8.78 5.03
C SER A 201 16.08 9.96 5.19
N ARG A 202 15.59 10.14 6.42
CA ARG A 202 14.74 11.28 6.79
C ARG A 202 15.51 12.57 6.99
N ASP A 203 16.81 12.49 7.22
CA ASP A 203 17.61 13.70 7.34
C ASP A 203 17.74 14.34 5.95
N GLN A 204 16.99 15.42 5.72
CA GLN A 204 17.08 16.21 4.49
C GLN A 204 18.52 16.69 4.24
N ARG A 205 19.38 16.76 5.27
CA ARG A 205 20.80 17.07 5.14
C ARG A 205 21.59 15.92 4.49
N LEU A 206 21.20 14.67 4.74
CA LEU A 206 21.80 13.46 4.16
C LEU A 206 21.28 13.14 2.76
N ARG A 207 20.15 13.70 2.33
CA ARG A 207 19.60 13.52 0.96
C ARG A 207 20.58 13.92 -0.16
N LYS A 208 21.60 14.73 0.12
CA LYS A 208 22.67 15.05 -0.84
C LYS A 208 23.75 13.96 -0.94
N THR A 209 23.77 13.00 -0.02
CA THR A 209 24.87 12.05 0.17
C THR A 209 24.44 10.59 -0.01
N VAL A 210 23.15 10.27 0.16
CA VAL A 210 22.65 8.91 0.00
C VAL A 210 22.56 8.55 -1.48
N GLY A 211 23.61 7.92 -2.00
CA GLY A 211 23.58 7.24 -3.29
C GLY A 211 22.61 6.06 -3.23
N THR A 212 21.85 5.84 -4.30
CA THR A 212 21.08 4.61 -4.50
C THR A 212 22.03 3.43 -4.35
N LEU A 213 21.91 2.66 -3.27
CA LEU A 213 22.56 1.35 -3.17
C LEU A 213 21.86 0.43 -4.16
N HIS A 214 22.31 0.47 -5.42
CA HIS A 214 22.05 -0.62 -6.34
C HIS A 214 22.77 -1.83 -5.77
N ALA A 215 22.01 -2.74 -5.16
CA ALA A 215 22.50 -4.06 -4.87
C ALA A 215 22.88 -4.69 -6.22
N LEU A 216 24.18 -4.71 -6.52
CA LEU A 216 24.76 -5.59 -7.52
C LEU A 216 24.57 -7.01 -7.01
N CYS A 217 23.39 -7.57 -7.19
CA CYS A 217 23.22 -9.01 -7.17
C CYS A 217 23.99 -9.54 -8.38
N ALA A 218 25.29 -9.79 -8.16
CA ALA A 218 26.11 -10.56 -9.08
C ALA A 218 25.36 -11.87 -9.35
N HIS A 219 24.94 -12.06 -10.59
CA HIS A 219 24.44 -13.34 -11.07
C HIS A 219 25.42 -14.42 -10.59
N GLY A 220 24.94 -15.29 -9.69
CA GLY A 220 25.66 -16.51 -9.32
C GLY A 220 26.01 -17.29 -10.59
N PRO A 221 27.12 -18.05 -10.58
CA PRO A 221 27.63 -18.69 -11.78
C PRO A 221 26.54 -19.54 -12.42
N VAL A 222 26.22 -19.21 -13.67
CA VAL A 222 25.41 -20.05 -14.55
C VAL A 222 26.06 -21.44 -14.54
N ARG A 223 25.47 -22.38 -13.79
CA ARG A 223 25.85 -23.79 -13.87
C ARG A 223 25.61 -24.22 -15.31
N ARG A 224 26.69 -24.40 -16.07
CA ARG A 224 26.62 -25.02 -17.38
C ARG A 224 25.98 -26.40 -17.20
N PRO A 225 25.02 -26.79 -18.06
CA PRO A 225 24.54 -28.16 -18.07
C PRO A 225 25.74 -29.06 -18.33
N SER A 226 25.98 -30.00 -17.42
CA SER A 226 26.87 -31.12 -17.64
C SER A 226 26.21 -32.04 -18.66
N THR A 227 26.71 -31.94 -19.90
CA THR A 227 26.63 -32.87 -21.05
C THR A 227 25.27 -33.40 -21.47
#